data_AF-A0A433B8Z0-F1
#
_entry.id   AF-A0A433B8Z0-F1
#
_cell.length_a   1.000
_cell.length_b   1.000
_cell.length_c   1.000
_cell.angle_alpha   90.00
_cell.angle_beta   90.00
_cell.angle_gamma   90.00
#
_symmetry.space_group_name_H-M   'P 1'
#
loop_
_entity.id
_entity.type
_entity.pdbx_description
1 polymer ?
#
loop_
_entity_poly.entity_id
_entity_poly.type
_entity_poly.pdbx_seq_one_letter_code
_entity_poly.pdbx_strand_id
1 'polypeptide(L)'
;MRILGTEFVHLASPDYAREFLSQADTFRKVILTDRMGSFNLATKFLGAANVVFSNGDIWRRHRRISNPAFHKSWNTDVFGSVTTTLCGLLDRLNMDDFERENGVDIHDLVQRFVPEWKHDVDWLRVRQQILTCSRTILLD
;
A
#
# COMPACT_ATOMS: atom_id res chain seq x y z
N MET A 1 -3.11 -28.26 -1.55
CA MET A 1 -4.44 -27.81 -2.03
C MET A 1 -4.26 -27.23 -3.44
N ARG A 2 -5.16 -27.51 -4.39
CA ARG A 2 -5.04 -27.01 -5.78
C ARG A 2 -6.04 -25.88 -6.00
N ILE A 3 -5.56 -24.67 -6.27
CA ILE A 3 -6.39 -23.48 -6.54
C ILE A 3 -5.97 -22.96 -7.92
N LEU A 4 -6.93 -22.63 -8.79
CA LEU A 4 -6.65 -22.13 -10.16
C LEU A 4 -5.63 -23.00 -10.93
N GLY A 5 -5.77 -24.33 -10.81
CA GLY A 5 -4.91 -25.28 -11.52
C GLY A 5 -3.48 -25.42 -10.99
N THR A 6 -3.06 -24.62 -10.00
CA THR A 6 -1.72 -24.62 -9.39
C THR A 6 -1.76 -25.28 -8.02
N GLU A 7 -0.72 -26.03 -7.67
CA GLU A 7 -0.55 -26.57 -6.33
C GLU A 7 -0.03 -25.49 -5.38
N PHE A 8 -0.72 -25.34 -4.25
CA PHE A 8 -0.33 -24.42 -3.19
C PHE A 8 0.17 -25.21 -1.99
N VAL A 9 1.32 -24.75 -1.47
CA VAL A 9 1.89 -25.16 -0.19
C VAL A 9 1.68 -24.02 0.79
N HIS A 10 1.06 -24.34 1.93
CA HIS A 10 0.85 -23.37 3.01
C HIS A 10 2.00 -23.49 4.01
N LEU A 11 2.70 -22.40 4.25
CA LEU A 11 3.74 -22.30 5.27
C LEU A 11 3.15 -21.61 6.49
N ALA A 12 3.04 -22.34 7.61
CA ALA A 12 2.54 -21.80 8.88
C ALA A 12 3.66 -21.64 9.94
N SER A 13 4.78 -22.34 9.77
CA SER A 13 5.91 -22.24 10.70
C SER A 13 6.73 -20.97 10.43
N PRO A 14 7.13 -20.23 11.49
CA PRO A 14 7.95 -19.03 11.34
C PRO A 14 9.34 -19.33 10.75
N ASP A 15 9.92 -20.49 11.04
CA ASP A 15 11.27 -20.86 10.56
C ASP A 15 11.27 -20.98 9.02
N TYR A 16 10.28 -21.70 8.47
CA TYR A 16 10.11 -21.82 7.03
C TYR A 16 9.69 -20.50 6.37
N ALA A 17 8.87 -19.69 7.05
CA ALA A 17 8.51 -18.36 6.54
C ALA A 17 9.74 -17.45 6.43
N ARG A 18 10.63 -17.48 7.42
CA ARG A 18 11.89 -16.73 7.40
C ARG A 18 12.77 -17.17 6.24
N GLU A 19 12.97 -18.48 6.06
CA GLU A 19 13.77 -19.02 4.96
C GLU A 19 13.18 -18.61 3.60
N PHE A 20 11.88 -18.83 3.41
CA PHE A 20 11.15 -18.50 2.19
C PHE A 20 11.26 -17.01 1.83
N LEU A 21 11.05 -16.12 2.82
CA LEU A 21 11.09 -14.67 2.60
C LEU A 21 12.52 -14.11 2.45
N SER A 22 13.54 -14.82 2.94
CA SER A 22 14.94 -14.40 2.82
C SER A 22 15.54 -14.75 1.46
N GLN A 23 15.09 -15.85 0.85
CA GLN A 23 15.62 -16.36 -0.42
C GLN A 23 14.78 -15.92 -1.63
N ALA A 24 14.72 -14.62 -1.89
CA ALA A 24 13.89 -14.04 -2.96
C ALA A 24 14.28 -14.47 -4.39
N ASP A 25 15.53 -14.90 -4.61
CA ASP A 25 16.00 -15.37 -5.91
C ASP A 25 15.58 -16.83 -6.19
N THR A 26 15.54 -17.66 -5.14
CA THR A 26 15.03 -19.04 -5.19
C THR A 26 13.51 -19.05 -5.32
N PHE A 27 12.83 -18.28 -4.46
CA PHE A 27 11.38 -18.22 -4.39
C PHE A 27 10.86 -16.94 -5.07
N ARG A 28 10.87 -16.96 -6.40
CA ARG A 28 10.37 -15.83 -7.19
C ARG A 28 8.86 -15.66 -7.06
N LYS A 29 8.43 -14.40 -6.98
CA LYS A 29 7.03 -14.03 -6.98
C LYS A 29 6.40 -14.29 -8.34
N VAL A 30 5.10 -14.57 -8.31
CA VAL A 30 4.29 -14.70 -9.51
C VAL A 30 4.20 -13.35 -10.23
N ILE A 31 4.52 -13.33 -11.52
CA ILE A 31 4.34 -12.13 -12.36
C ILE A 31 2.86 -12.06 -12.78
N LEU A 32 2.16 -10.99 -12.39
CA LEU A 32 0.73 -10.82 -12.63
C LEU A 32 0.34 -10.88 -14.11
N THR A 33 1.10 -10.18 -14.97
CA THR A 33 0.87 -10.13 -16.42
C THR A 33 0.95 -11.52 -17.05
N ASP A 34 1.89 -12.34 -16.58
CA ASP A 34 2.16 -13.66 -17.15
C ASP A 34 1.05 -14.64 -16.78
N ARG A 35 0.41 -14.45 -15.62
CA ARG A 35 -0.64 -15.33 -15.12
C ARG A 35 -2.05 -14.93 -15.48
N MET A 36 -2.34 -13.64 -15.54
CA MET A 36 -3.70 -13.16 -15.78
C MET A 36 -3.85 -12.34 -17.08
N GLY A 37 -2.77 -12.18 -17.84
CA GLY A 37 -2.76 -11.40 -19.08
C GLY A 37 -2.78 -9.89 -18.85
N SER A 38 -2.34 -9.14 -19.87
CA SER A 38 -2.24 -7.68 -19.82
C SER A 38 -3.58 -6.93 -19.73
N PHE A 39 -4.69 -7.60 -20.03
CA PHE A 39 -6.03 -6.97 -20.15
C PHE A 39 -6.96 -7.23 -18.97
N ASN A 40 -6.50 -7.85 -17.88
CA ASN A 40 -7.33 -8.03 -16.69
C ASN A 40 -7.41 -6.74 -15.84
N LEU A 41 -8.46 -6.63 -15.02
CA LEU A 41 -8.67 -5.49 -14.12
C LEU A 41 -7.54 -5.35 -13.09
N ALA A 42 -7.00 -6.47 -12.60
CA ALA A 42 -5.95 -6.45 -11.58
C ALA A 42 -4.62 -5.87 -12.12
N THR A 43 -4.22 -6.22 -13.35
CA THR A 43 -3.03 -5.63 -13.99
C THR A 43 -3.27 -4.18 -14.38
N LYS A 44 -4.49 -3.78 -14.73
CA LYS A 44 -4.83 -2.38 -14.98
C LYS A 44 -4.77 -1.53 -13.70
N PHE A 45 -5.26 -2.05 -12.58
CA PHE A 45 -5.29 -1.34 -11.30
C PHE A 45 -3.91 -1.25 -10.65
N LEU A 46 -3.16 -2.36 -10.63
CA LEU A 46 -1.84 -2.43 -9.98
C LEU A 46 -0.69 -2.00 -10.90
N GLY A 47 -0.96 -1.87 -12.20
CA GLY A 47 0.06 -1.69 -13.23
C GLY A 47 0.81 -2.97 -13.57
N ALA A 48 1.42 -2.99 -14.75
CA ALA A 48 2.18 -4.13 -15.26
C ALA A 48 3.46 -4.44 -14.45
N ALA A 49 4.09 -3.42 -13.86
CA ALA A 49 5.24 -3.55 -12.97
C ALA A 49 4.95 -2.84 -11.64
N ASN A 50 5.11 -3.56 -10.52
CA ASN A 50 4.82 -3.05 -9.19
C ASN A 50 5.66 -3.78 -8.13
N VAL A 51 5.81 -3.18 -6.95
CA VAL A 51 6.66 -3.75 -5.88
C VAL A 51 6.18 -5.11 -5.37
N VAL A 52 4.88 -5.40 -5.51
CA VAL A 52 4.25 -6.62 -4.99
C VAL A 52 4.58 -7.81 -5.88
N PHE A 53 4.54 -7.65 -7.21
CA PHE A 53 4.64 -8.73 -8.20
C PHE A 53 5.90 -8.70 -9.07
N SER A 54 6.73 -7.67 -8.96
CA SER A 54 8.04 -7.64 -9.62
C SER A 54 9.09 -8.44 -8.84
N ASN A 55 10.10 -8.93 -9.57
CA ASN A 55 11.27 -9.66 -9.06
C ASN A 55 12.59 -8.96 -9.48
N GLY A 56 13.72 -9.40 -8.91
CA GLY A 56 15.07 -9.01 -9.35
C GLY A 56 15.32 -7.49 -9.35
N ASP A 57 15.92 -6.99 -10.44
CA ASP A 57 16.31 -5.58 -10.57
C ASP A 57 15.12 -4.62 -10.52
N ILE A 58 13.98 -5.00 -11.11
CA ILE A 58 12.77 -4.16 -11.12
C ILE A 58 12.24 -3.99 -9.69
N TRP A 59 12.20 -5.09 -8.94
CA TRP A 59 11.80 -5.06 -7.53
C TRP A 59 12.76 -4.23 -6.67
N ARG A 60 14.08 -4.43 -6.85
CA ARG A 60 15.11 -3.64 -6.15
C ARG A 60 14.97 -2.15 -6.47
N ARG A 61 14.71 -1.78 -7.73
CA ARG A 61 14.50 -0.38 -8.14
C ARG A 61 13.28 0.25 -7.47
N HIS A 62 12.14 -0.44 -7.42
CA HIS A 62 10.96 0.07 -6.73
C HIS A 62 11.21 0.28 -5.24
N ARG A 63 11.83 -0.68 -4.55
CA ARG A 63 12.16 -0.54 -3.11
C ARG A 63 13.23 0.51 -2.86
N ARG A 64 14.17 0.71 -3.77
CA ARG A 64 15.18 1.77 -3.68
C ARG A 64 14.55 3.16 -3.60
N ILE A 65 13.40 3.37 -4.25
CA ILE A 65 12.64 4.62 -4.22
C ILE A 65 11.63 4.63 -3.06
N SER A 66 10.89 3.53 -2.88
CA SER A 66 9.82 3.45 -1.87
C SER A 66 10.36 3.37 -0.45
N ASN A 67 11.41 2.58 -0.18
CA ASN A 67 11.91 2.39 1.18
C ASN A 67 12.28 3.74 1.82
N PRO A 68 13.09 4.63 1.19
CA PRO A 68 13.40 5.93 1.80
C PRO A 68 12.17 6.82 2.05
N ALA A 69 11.15 6.75 1.19
CA ALA A 69 9.90 7.49 1.36
C ALA A 69 9.11 7.03 2.59
N PHE A 70 9.23 5.75 2.96
CA PHE A 70 8.53 5.15 4.12
C PHE A 70 9.42 4.87 5.33
N HIS A 71 10.75 4.97 5.22
CA HIS A 71 11.69 4.75 6.33
C HIS A 71 11.98 6.03 7.13
N LYS A 72 11.89 7.20 6.49
CA LYS A 72 11.95 8.46 7.24
C LYS A 72 10.64 8.59 8.01
N SER A 73 10.73 8.94 9.29
CA SER A 73 9.57 9.24 10.13
C SER A 73 8.63 10.13 9.34
N TRP A 74 7.48 9.58 8.97
CA TRP A 74 6.41 10.34 8.34
C TRP A 74 6.16 11.56 9.23
N ASN A 75 5.89 12.72 8.63
CA ASN A 75 5.57 13.88 9.44
C ASN A 75 4.34 13.56 10.31
N THR A 76 4.55 13.34 11.61
CA THR A 76 3.49 13.01 12.57
C THR A 76 2.44 14.10 12.62
N ASP A 77 2.78 15.33 12.23
CA ASP A 77 1.84 16.44 12.12
C ASP A 77 0.76 16.17 11.06
N VAL A 78 1.11 15.49 9.97
CA VAL A 78 0.15 15.10 8.92
C VAL A 78 -0.80 14.02 9.44
N PHE A 79 -0.30 13.07 10.22
CA PHE A 79 -1.20 12.11 10.87
C PHE A 79 -2.04 12.77 11.95
N GLY A 80 -1.47 13.65 12.77
CA GLY A 80 -2.14 14.32 13.87
C GLY A 80 -3.25 15.26 13.42
N SER A 81 -2.99 16.08 12.39
CA SER A 81 -4.00 16.97 11.84
C SER A 81 -5.21 16.18 11.33
N VAL A 82 -4.94 15.06 10.66
CA VAL A 82 -6.02 14.32 10.03
C VAL A 82 -6.74 13.39 11.01
N THR A 83 -6.06 12.84 12.03
CA THR A 83 -6.73 12.20 13.17
C THR A 83 -7.63 13.19 13.89
N THR A 84 -7.21 14.44 14.08
CA THR A 84 -8.03 15.48 14.70
C THR A 84 -9.28 15.77 13.88
N THR A 85 -9.16 15.85 12.55
CA THR A 85 -10.30 16.02 11.65
C THR A 85 -11.25 14.82 11.69
N LEU A 86 -10.73 13.58 11.71
CA LEU A 86 -11.55 12.38 11.84
C LEU A 86 -12.32 12.37 13.17
N CYS A 87 -11.65 12.68 14.29
CA CYS A 87 -12.28 12.79 15.60
C CYS A 87 -13.35 13.87 15.60
N GLY A 88 -13.09 15.03 14.99
CA GLY A 88 -14.11 16.09 14.86
C GLY A 88 -15.32 15.69 14.01
N LEU A 89 -15.13 14.87 12.97
CA LEU A 89 -16.24 14.30 12.20
C LEU A 89 -17.04 13.28 13.03
N LEU A 90 -16.36 12.41 13.77
CA LEU A 90 -16.99 11.46 14.67
C LEU A 90 -17.78 12.17 15.78
N ASP A 91 -17.24 13.26 16.33
CA ASP A 91 -17.91 14.06 17.36
C ASP A 91 -19.17 14.73 16.80
N ARG A 92 -19.15 15.25 15.57
CA ARG A 92 -20.34 15.82 14.91
C ARG A 92 -21.41 14.77 14.66
N LEU A 93 -21.02 13.60 14.15
CA LEU A 93 -21.92 12.49 13.92
C LEU A 93 -22.53 12.00 15.25
N ASN A 94 -21.73 11.87 16.32
CA ASN A 94 -22.23 11.52 17.64
C ASN A 94 -23.22 12.55 18.24
N MET A 95 -23.11 13.83 17.89
CA MET A 95 -24.03 14.89 18.32
C MET A 95 -25.34 14.91 17.52
N ASP A 96 -25.28 14.56 16.23
CA ASP A 96 -26.44 14.53 15.33
C ASP A 96 -27.18 13.16 15.34
N ASP A 97 -26.50 12.06 15.73
CA ASP A 97 -26.99 10.68 15.58
C ASP A 97 -27.55 10.03 16.86
N PHE A 98 -27.71 10.74 17.99
CA PHE A 98 -28.42 10.16 19.16
C PHE A 98 -29.88 9.77 18.84
N GLU A 99 -30.43 10.24 17.72
CA GLU A 99 -31.78 9.92 17.24
C GLU A 99 -31.84 8.94 16.06
N ARG A 100 -30.70 8.40 15.59
CA ARG A 100 -30.65 7.62 14.34
C ARG A 100 -30.72 6.11 14.60
N GLU A 101 -31.83 5.48 14.18
CA GLU A 101 -32.11 4.04 14.38
C GLU A 101 -31.10 3.11 13.66
N ASN A 102 -30.46 3.60 12.61
CA ASN A 102 -29.40 2.91 11.87
C ASN A 102 -28.07 3.58 12.22
N GLY A 103 -27.29 2.98 13.13
CA GLY A 103 -25.99 3.48 13.55
C GLY A 103 -25.02 3.76 12.39
N VAL A 104 -23.96 4.52 12.67
CA VAL A 104 -22.97 4.94 11.68
C VAL A 104 -22.07 3.76 11.29
N ASP A 105 -21.96 3.49 9.99
CA ASP A 105 -20.95 2.56 9.46
C ASP A 105 -19.57 3.24 9.43
N ILE A 106 -18.73 2.85 10.39
CA ILE A 106 -17.35 3.34 10.53
C ILE A 106 -16.51 3.01 9.29
N HIS A 107 -16.78 1.90 8.61
CA HIS A 107 -16.03 1.51 7.41
C HIS A 107 -16.26 2.53 6.29
N ASP A 108 -17.52 2.88 6.01
CA ASP A 108 -17.87 3.87 4.97
C ASP A 108 -17.34 5.27 5.33
N LEU A 109 -17.47 5.67 6.60
CA LEU A 109 -16.96 6.94 7.09
C LEU A 109 -15.43 7.07 6.88
N VAL A 110 -14.67 6.07 7.31
CA VAL A 110 -13.21 6.08 7.16
C VAL A 110 -12.83 6.01 5.68
N GLN A 111 -13.51 5.20 4.86
CA GLN A 111 -13.22 5.08 3.44
C GLN A 111 -13.49 6.38 2.67
N ARG A 112 -14.55 7.13 3.02
CA ARG A 112 -14.84 8.44 2.43
C ARG A 112 -13.83 9.50 2.83
N PHE A 113 -13.28 9.38 4.03
CA PHE A 113 -12.31 10.33 4.55
C PHE A 113 -10.93 10.16 3.87
N VAL A 114 -10.47 8.94 3.61
CA VAL A 114 -9.16 8.66 2.97
C VAL A 114 -8.88 9.43 1.65
N PRO A 115 -9.85 9.65 0.74
CA PRO A 115 -9.69 10.55 -0.40
C PRO A 115 -9.41 12.02 -0.03
N GLU A 116 -9.99 12.55 1.04
CA GLU A 116 -9.74 13.93 1.52
C GLU A 116 -8.32 14.07 2.08
N TRP A 117 -7.78 13.01 2.72
CA TRP A 117 -6.34 12.97 3.07
C TRP A 117 -5.47 13.21 1.85
N LYS A 118 -5.92 12.77 0.67
CA LYS A 118 -5.17 12.94 -0.58
C LYS A 118 -5.13 14.39 -1.05
N HIS A 119 -5.95 15.30 -0.53
CA HIS A 119 -5.90 16.72 -0.86
C HIS A 119 -5.02 17.52 0.13
N ASP A 120 -5.00 17.14 1.40
CA ASP A 120 -4.27 17.84 2.46
C ASP A 120 -2.82 17.35 2.64
N VAL A 121 -2.54 16.11 2.22
CA VAL A 121 -1.17 15.63 2.10
C VAL A 121 -0.52 16.37 0.94
N ASP A 122 0.60 17.05 1.20
CA ASP A 122 1.45 17.65 0.18
C ASP A 122 2.08 16.55 -0.70
N TRP A 123 1.33 16.07 -1.68
CA TRP A 123 1.81 15.11 -2.67
C TRP A 123 2.89 15.71 -3.55
N LEU A 124 3.03 17.03 -3.64
CA LEU A 124 4.19 17.64 -4.27
C LEU A 124 5.42 17.34 -3.44
N ARG A 125 5.39 17.41 -2.11
CA ARG A 125 6.50 17.02 -1.23
C ARG A 125 6.80 15.52 -1.23
N VAL A 126 5.78 14.67 -1.23
CA VAL A 126 5.95 13.20 -1.39
C VAL A 126 6.54 12.89 -2.76
N ARG A 127 6.03 13.53 -3.82
CA ARG A 127 6.55 13.42 -5.19
C ARG A 127 7.97 14.01 -5.29
N GLN A 128 8.28 15.11 -4.62
CA GLN A 128 9.62 15.70 -4.55
C GLN A 128 10.56 14.72 -3.86
N GLN A 129 10.17 14.09 -2.74
CA GLN A 129 10.98 13.07 -2.08
C GLN A 129 11.23 11.87 -2.99
N ILE A 130 10.19 11.38 -3.68
CA ILE A 130 10.31 10.29 -4.66
C ILE A 130 11.23 10.68 -5.83
N LEU A 131 11.11 11.92 -6.34
CA LEU A 131 11.90 12.46 -7.44
C LEU A 131 13.35 12.75 -7.03
N THR A 132 13.57 13.30 -5.85
CA THR A 132 14.90 13.54 -5.26
C THR A 132 15.61 12.22 -5.01
N CYS A 133 14.91 11.24 -4.40
CA CYS A 133 15.45 9.90 -4.26
C CYS A 133 15.79 9.33 -5.64
N SER A 134 14.88 9.40 -6.62
CA SER A 134 15.15 8.91 -7.99
C SER A 134 16.32 9.63 -8.69
N ARG A 135 16.53 10.94 -8.45
CA ARG A 135 17.63 11.74 -9.03
C ARG A 135 18.98 11.40 -8.44
N THR A 136 19.09 11.33 -7.10
CA THR A 136 20.32 10.90 -6.41
C THR A 136 20.76 9.51 -6.87
N ILE A 137 19.78 8.69 -7.23
CA ILE A 137 19.92 7.28 -7.52
C ILE A 137 20.19 6.97 -9.02
N LEU A 138 20.05 7.95 -9.91
CA LEU A 138 20.36 7.85 -11.35
C LEU A 138 21.71 8.52 -11.70
N LEU A 139 22.35 9.16 -10.73
CA LEU A 139 23.65 9.84 -10.86
C LEU A 139 24.81 9.07 -10.19
N ASP A 140 24.50 7.93 -9.54
CA ASP A 140 25.41 6.88 -9.07
C ASP A 140 25.24 5.62 -9.94
#